data_AF-A0A2V2N8E8-F1
#
_entry.id   AF-A0A2V2N8E8-F1
#
_cell.length_a   1.000
_cell.length_b   1.000
_cell.length_c   1.000
_cell.angle_alpha   90.00
_cell.angle_beta   90.00
_cell.angle_gamma   90.00
#
_symmetry.space_group_name_H-M   'P 1'
#
loop_
_entity.id
_entity.type
_entity.pdbx_description
1 polymer ?
#
loop_
_entity_poly.entity_id
_entity_poly.type
_entity_poly.pdbx_seq_one_letter_code
_entity_poly.pdbx_strand_id
1 'polypeptide(L)'
;MITWLDNPLNYSYVRKTSYTSLSSRFPVKTLGKKFQQFGKLIGHELIERKDSNTKGVYLYHHQFYWLKEHDRDLAPDGVYKGPRGFGGRMPVEAVDPVRLME
;
A
#
# COMPACT_ATOMS: atom_id res chain seq x y z
N MET A 1 -11.37 5.03 6.77
CA MET A 1 -12.07 3.74 6.54
C MET A 1 -11.32 3.01 5.45
N ILE A 2 -10.85 1.81 5.75
CA ILE A 2 -10.05 1.02 4.83
C ILE A 2 -10.95 0.29 3.83
N THR A 3 -10.63 0.46 2.55
CA THR A 3 -11.19 -0.32 1.46
C THR A 3 -10.26 -1.52 1.22
N TRP A 4 -10.70 -2.70 1.63
CA TRP A 4 -9.98 -3.95 1.44
C TRP A 4 -10.28 -4.53 0.06
N LEU A 5 -9.23 -4.88 -0.68
CA LEU A 5 -9.28 -5.59 -1.96
C LEU A 5 -9.13 -7.10 -1.77
N ASP A 6 -8.54 -7.51 -0.66
CA ASP A 6 -8.37 -8.89 -0.21
C ASP A 6 -8.51 -8.95 1.32
N ASN A 7 -8.77 -10.12 1.90
CA ASN A 7 -8.92 -10.28 3.34
C ASN A 7 -7.55 -10.11 4.04
N PRO A 8 -7.34 -9.06 4.86
CA PRO A 8 -6.05 -8.80 5.50
C PRO A 8 -5.69 -9.86 6.56
N LEU A 9 -6.68 -10.58 7.12
CA LEU A 9 -6.47 -11.62 8.14
C LEU A 9 -5.83 -12.90 7.60
N ASN A 10 -5.72 -13.02 6.27
CA ASN A 10 -5.01 -14.13 5.64
C ASN A 10 -3.47 -13.99 5.76
N TYR A 11 -2.98 -12.86 6.29
CA TYR A 11 -1.57 -12.51 6.30
C TYR A 11 -1.09 -12.23 7.72
N SER A 12 0.14 -12.63 8.03
CA SER A 12 0.75 -12.43 9.35
C SER A 12 1.10 -10.97 9.58
N TYR A 13 1.37 -10.23 8.51
CA TYR A 13 1.57 -8.78 8.53
C TYR A 13 1.14 -8.16 7.20
N VAL A 14 0.91 -6.86 7.19
CA VAL A 14 0.81 -6.07 5.94
C VAL A 14 1.76 -4.89 5.98
N ARG A 15 2.27 -4.51 4.81
CA ARG A 15 3.13 -3.34 4.64
C ARG A 15 2.26 -2.10 4.45
N LYS A 16 2.54 -1.05 5.22
CA LYS A 16 1.84 0.23 5.16
C LYS A 16 2.70 1.27 4.44
N THR A 17 2.12 2.01 3.50
CA THR A 17 2.84 3.05 2.75
C THR A 17 1.93 4.23 2.44
N SER A 18 2.47 5.44 2.58
CA SER A 18 1.76 6.69 2.30
C SER A 18 1.91 7.09 0.83
N TYR A 19 0.83 7.60 0.23
CA TYR A 19 0.78 8.04 -1.15
C TYR A 19 0.03 9.36 -1.26
N THR A 20 0.66 10.39 -1.81
CA THR A 20 0.01 11.69 -2.02
C THR A 20 -0.45 11.79 -3.48
N SER A 21 -1.69 12.22 -3.70
CA SER A 21 -2.28 12.39 -5.02
C SER A 21 -3.08 13.68 -5.12
N LEU A 22 -3.30 14.16 -6.35
CA LEU A 22 -4.27 15.22 -6.64
C LEU A 22 -5.70 14.67 -6.82
N SER A 23 -5.85 13.35 -6.81
CA SER A 23 -7.14 12.66 -6.93
C SER A 23 -7.65 12.21 -5.57
N SER A 24 -8.94 12.45 -5.32
CA SER A 24 -9.67 11.90 -4.17
C SER A 24 -9.82 10.39 -4.23
N ARG A 25 -9.74 9.81 -5.44
CA ARG A 25 -9.80 8.35 -5.65
C ARG A 25 -8.39 7.78 -5.69
N PHE A 26 -8.17 6.71 -4.93
CA PHE A 26 -6.94 5.96 -4.98
C PHE A 26 -6.83 5.23 -6.34
N PRO A 27 -5.70 5.36 -7.07
CA PRO A 27 -5.59 4.80 -8.42
C PRO A 27 -5.26 3.30 -8.39
N VAL A 28 -6.17 2.49 -7.84
CA VAL A 28 -6.03 1.03 -7.65
C VAL A 28 -5.56 0.32 -8.91
N LYS A 29 -6.12 0.65 -10.08
CA LYS A 29 -5.74 0.00 -11.36
C LYS A 29 -4.31 0.32 -11.77
N THR A 30 -3.91 1.58 -11.64
CA THR A 30 -2.58 2.05 -12.06
C THR A 30 -1.51 1.57 -11.09
N LEU A 31 -1.76 1.68 -9.78
CA LEU A 31 -0.86 1.16 -8.76
C LEU A 31 -0.85 -0.37 -8.81
N GLY A 32 -1.99 -1.04 -8.84
CA GLY A 32 -2.09 -2.50 -8.95
C GLY A 32 -1.27 -3.09 -10.10
N LYS A 33 -1.34 -2.50 -11.29
CA LYS A 33 -0.50 -2.92 -12.44
C LYS A 33 1.00 -2.74 -12.20
N LYS A 34 1.42 -1.65 -11.53
CA LYS A 34 2.82 -1.46 -11.14
C LYS A 34 3.23 -2.48 -10.07
N PHE A 35 2.36 -2.71 -9.10
CA PHE A 35 2.58 -3.63 -7.98
C PHE A 35 2.74 -5.08 -8.43
N GLN A 36 2.07 -5.52 -9.50
CA GLN A 36 2.23 -6.88 -10.03
C GLN A 36 3.69 -7.31 -10.29
N GLN A 37 4.62 -6.38 -10.44
CA GLN A 37 6.05 -6.67 -10.63
C GLN A 37 6.84 -6.91 -9.33
N PHE A 38 6.25 -6.64 -8.16
CA PHE A 38 6.97 -6.67 -6.89
C PHE A 38 6.11 -7.06 -5.66
N GLY A 39 4.80 -7.19 -5.80
CA GLY A 39 3.91 -7.46 -4.69
C GLY A 39 2.41 -7.47 -5.01
N LYS A 40 1.62 -7.68 -3.95
CA LYS A 40 0.17 -7.71 -3.96
C LYS A 40 -0.39 -6.54 -3.17
N LEU A 41 -1.27 -5.76 -3.79
CA LEU A 41 -2.04 -4.72 -3.11
C LEU A 41 -3.21 -5.35 -2.36
N ILE A 42 -3.34 -5.08 -1.06
CA ILE A 42 -4.33 -5.69 -0.16
C ILE A 42 -5.45 -4.72 0.19
N GLY A 43 -5.15 -3.44 0.37
CA GLY A 43 -6.16 -2.43 0.70
C GLY A 43 -5.64 -1.01 0.59
N HIS A 44 -6.54 -0.05 0.73
CA HIS A 44 -6.19 1.36 0.74
C HIS A 44 -7.23 2.19 1.49
N GLU A 45 -6.85 3.39 1.91
CA GLU A 45 -7.74 4.39 2.49
C GLU A 45 -7.29 5.80 2.16
N LEU A 46 -8.24 6.72 2.19
CA LEU A 46 -7.96 8.15 2.21
C LEU A 46 -7.80 8.58 3.68
N ILE A 47 -6.64 9.10 4.04
CA ILE A 47 -6.32 9.58 5.39
C ILE A 47 -6.79 11.03 5.55
N GLU A 48 -6.35 11.89 4.64
CA GLU A 48 -6.66 13.31 4.74
C GLU A 48 -6.76 13.97 3.36
N ARG A 49 -7.57 15.02 3.31
CA ARG A 49 -7.58 15.99 2.22
C ARG A 49 -6.99 17.28 2.78
N LYS A 50 -5.93 17.76 2.13
CA LYS A 50 -5.23 18.99 2.48
C LYS A 50 -5.42 20.02 1.37
N ASP A 51 -5.69 21.26 1.76
CA ASP A 51 -5.71 22.35 0.80
C ASP A 51 -4.31 22.62 0.28
N SER A 52 -4.19 22.76 -1.04
CA SER A 52 -2.95 23.23 -1.65
C SER A 52 -2.91 24.76 -1.60
N ASN A 53 -1.72 25.33 -1.76
CA ASN A 53 -1.53 26.77 -1.89
C ASN A 53 -2.22 27.36 -3.14
N THR A 54 -2.64 26.51 -4.08
CA THR A 54 -3.39 26.90 -5.27
C THR A 54 -4.89 26.74 -5.04
N LYS A 55 -5.65 27.82 -5.23
CA LYS A 55 -7.11 27.84 -5.08
C LYS A 55 -7.77 26.76 -5.97
N GLY A 56 -8.58 25.89 -5.36
CA GLY A 56 -9.27 24.80 -6.05
C GLY A 56 -8.44 23.53 -6.26
N VAL A 57 -7.18 23.51 -5.82
CA VAL A 57 -6.33 22.31 -5.85
C VAL A 57 -6.27 21.69 -4.45
N TYR A 58 -6.52 20.38 -4.38
CA TYR A 58 -6.48 19.62 -3.14
C TYR A 58 -5.46 18.50 -3.26
N LEU A 59 -4.70 18.30 -2.18
CA LEU A 59 -3.83 17.15 -2.01
C LEU A 59 -4.58 16.11 -1.18
N TYR A 60 -4.55 14.88 -1.63
CA TYR A 60 -5.19 13.75 -0.99
C TYR A 60 -4.09 12.80 -0.53
N HIS A 61 -3.98 12.62 0.77
CA HIS A 61 -3.07 11.68 1.38
C HIS A 61 -3.79 10.35 1.54
N HIS A 62 -3.35 9.39 0.76
CA HIS A 62 -3.81 8.01 0.82
C HIS A 62 -2.80 7.18 1.59
N GLN A 63 -3.30 6.12 2.17
CA GLN A 63 -2.52 5.04 2.74
C GLN A 63 -2.89 3.76 2.00
N PHE A 64 -1.90 2.93 1.70
CA PHE A 64 -2.16 1.64 1.10
C PHE A 64 -1.38 0.53 1.79
N TYR A 65 -2.01 -0.65 1.74
CA TYR A 65 -1.60 -1.87 2.42
C TYR A 65 -1.25 -2.90 1.37
N TRP A 66 -0.08 -3.53 1.48
CA TRP A 66 0.45 -4.42 0.46
C TRP A 66 1.38 -5.49 1.04
N LEU A 67 1.78 -6.44 0.22
CA LEU A 67 2.78 -7.46 0.53
C LEU A 67 3.75 -7.59 -0.64
N LYS A 68 5.03 -7.84 -0.36
CA LYS A 68 6.00 -8.20 -1.40
C LYS A 68 5.74 -9.62 -1.87
N GLU A 69 6.02 -9.89 -3.14
CA GLU A 69 5.89 -11.24 -3.70
C GLU A 69 6.72 -12.28 -2.93
N HIS A 70 7.86 -11.86 -2.37
CA HIS A 70 8.75 -12.71 -1.58
C HIS A 70 8.56 -12.56 -0.06
N ASP A 71 7.49 -11.91 0.41
CA ASP A 71 7.17 -11.91 1.83
C ASP A 71 6.83 -13.35 2.27
N ARG A 72 7.17 -13.71 3.52
CA ARG A 72 7.11 -15.09 4.01
C ARG A 72 5.73 -15.74 3.88
N ASP A 73 4.67 -14.94 3.94
CA ASP A 73 3.28 -15.38 3.77
C ASP A 73 2.93 -15.70 2.31
N LEU A 74 3.67 -15.16 1.33
CA LEU A 74 3.49 -15.40 -0.11
C LEU A 74 4.57 -16.32 -0.70
N ALA A 75 5.77 -16.38 -0.10
CA ALA A 75 6.87 -17.26 -0.48
C ALA A 75 7.65 -17.74 0.77
N PRO A 76 7.20 -18.81 1.45
CA PRO A 76 7.78 -19.26 2.73
C PRO A 76 9.26 -19.67 2.64
N ASP A 77 9.71 -20.11 1.45
CA ASP A 77 11.10 -20.54 1.17
C ASP A 77 11.94 -19.47 0.43
N GLY A 78 11.38 -18.27 0.21
CA GLY A 78 12.00 -17.23 -0.61
C GLY A 78 13.16 -16.51 0.09
N VAL A 79 14.38 -16.66 -0.43
CA VAL A 79 15.50 -15.76 -0.12
C VAL A 79 15.07 -14.34 -0.47
N TYR A 80 15.15 -13.38 0.45
CA TYR A 80 14.85 -11.95 0.25
C TYR A 80 15.67 -11.33 -0.90
N LYS A 81 15.31 -11.62 -2.16
CA LYS A 81 15.87 -11.01 -3.36
C LYS A 81 14.82 -10.04 -3.90
N GLY A 82 14.79 -8.82 -3.38
CA GLY A 82 13.87 -7.80 -3.89
C GLY A 82 14.19 -7.42 -5.35
N PRO A 83 13.17 -7.14 -6.20
CA PRO A 83 13.40 -6.73 -7.58
C PRO A 83 14.21 -5.44 -7.68
N ARG A 84 15.13 -5.37 -8.65
CA ARG A 84 15.85 -4.14 -9.03
C ARG A 84 14.95 -3.27 -9.90
N GLY A 85 14.16 -2.43 -9.26
CA GLY A 85 13.25 -1.48 -9.91
C GLY A 85 12.22 -1.02 -8.90
N PHE A 86 12.24 0.27 -8.54
CA PHE A 86 11.52 0.81 -7.37
C PHE A 86 11.89 0.10 -6.04
N GLY A 87 13.19 -0.14 -5.83
CA GLY A 87 13.76 -0.89 -4.71
C GLY A 87 14.74 -0.09 -3.84
N GLY A 88 14.62 1.24 -3.78
CA GLY A 88 15.40 2.06 -2.86
C GLY A 88 14.58 2.38 -1.61
N ARG A 89 14.82 1.67 -0.51
CA ARG A 89 14.47 2.08 0.88
C ARG A 89 13.16 2.87 1.00
N MET A 90 12.04 2.36 0.47
CA MET A 90 10.76 2.94 0.88
C MET A 90 10.60 2.64 2.38
N PRO A 91 10.36 3.65 3.23
CA PRO A 91 10.01 3.41 4.62
C PRO A 91 8.70 2.63 4.61
N VAL A 92 8.78 1.40 5.06
CA VAL A 92 7.64 0.49 5.08
C VAL A 92 7.53 -0.04 6.49
N GLU A 93 6.51 0.43 7.19
CA GLU A 93 6.13 -0.15 8.47
C GLU A 93 5.35 -1.43 8.22
N ALA A 94 5.72 -2.49 8.92
CA ALA A 94 4.93 -3.70 9.01
C ALA A 94 3.87 -3.49 10.10
N VAL A 95 2.62 -3.77 9.76
CA VAL A 95 1.48 -3.59 10.66
C VAL A 95 0.76 -4.92 10.80
N ASP A 96 0.34 -5.24 12.02
CA ASP A 96 -0.52 -6.36 12.32
C ASP A 96 -1.93 -6.09 11.76
N PRO A 97 -2.45 -6.91 10.83
CA PRO A 97 -3.75 -6.68 10.24
C PRO A 97 -4.91 -6.81 11.22
N VAL A 98 -4.74 -7.49 12.37
CA VAL A 98 -5.77 -7.54 13.42
C VAL A 98 -6.05 -6.13 13.98
N ARG A 99 -4.99 -5.34 14.20
CA ARG A 99 -5.10 -3.95 14.70
C ARG A 99 -5.71 -2.98 13.70
N LEU A 100 -5.83 -3.36 12.42
CA LEU A 100 -6.43 -2.53 11.37
C LEU A 100 -7.93 -2.80 11.19
N MET A 101 -8.46 -3.82 11.86
CA MET A 101 -9.86 -4.25 11.81
C MET A 101 -10.65 -3.83 13.06
N GLU A 102 -9.97 -3.36 14.10
CA GLU A 102 -10.54 -2.69 15.29
C GLU A 102 -10.98 -1.26 14.96
#